data_AF-A0A4Q8QKF4-F1
#
_entry.id   AF-A0A4Q8QKF4-F1
#
_cell.length_a   1.000
_cell.length_b   1.000
_cell.length_c   1.000
_cell.angle_alpha   90.00
_cell.angle_beta   90.00
_cell.angle_gamma   90.00
#
_symmetry.space_group_name_H-M   'P 1'
#
loop_
_entity.id
_entity.type
_entity.pdbx_description
1 polymer ?
#
loop_
_entity_poly.entity_id
_entity_poly.type
_entity_poly.pdbx_seq_one_letter_code
_entity_poly.pdbx_strand_id
1 'polypeptide(L)'
;MESMEQRKLERAKKRIEELKGFYIHFAIYIIINVFILVNIYLSTDNFWKWGHFVPLAGWGIGVAFHASKTFGFNPLFGKKWEERQIQKYIEEDKKEMDKYK
;
A
#
# COMPACT_ATOMS: atom_id res chain seq x y z
N MET A 1 -27.93 17.63 -3.03
CA MET A 1 -26.91 17.23 -4.04
C MET A 1 -25.52 17.69 -3.66
N GLU A 2 -25.34 18.92 -3.15
CA GLU A 2 -24.03 19.45 -2.69
C GLU A 2 -23.27 18.53 -1.73
N SER A 3 -23.95 17.89 -0.77
CA SER A 3 -23.30 16.98 0.20
C SER A 3 -22.65 15.75 -0.45
N MET A 4 -23.20 15.25 -1.56
CA MET A 4 -22.65 14.08 -2.26
C MET A 4 -21.44 14.46 -3.12
N GLU A 5 -21.44 15.65 -3.71
CA GLU A 5 -20.30 16.18 -4.47
C GLU A 5 -19.13 16.52 -3.55
N GLN A 6 -19.40 17.15 -2.39
CA GLN A 6 -18.41 17.41 -1.36
C GLN A 6 -17.73 16.11 -0.88
N ARG A 7 -18.52 15.05 -0.59
CA ARG A 7 -17.98 13.73 -0.21
C ARG A 7 -17.17 13.04 -1.31
N LYS A 8 -17.47 13.29 -2.58
CA LYS A 8 -16.66 12.77 -3.70
C LYS A 8 -15.33 13.52 -3.79
N LEU A 9 -15.37 14.85 -3.68
CA LEU A 9 -14.19 15.70 -3.70
C LEU A 9 -13.23 15.38 -2.56
N GLU A 10 -13.74 15.21 -1.33
CA GLU A 10 -12.94 14.86 -0.15
C GLU A 10 -12.26 13.49 -0.32
N ARG A 11 -12.99 12.49 -0.82
CA ARG A 11 -12.42 11.17 -1.14
C ARG A 11 -11.32 11.27 -2.20
N ALA A 12 -11.52 12.07 -3.24
CA ALA A 12 -10.51 12.29 -4.27
C ALA A 12 -9.26 12.98 -3.71
N LYS A 13 -9.43 13.99 -2.84
CA LYS A 13 -8.31 14.67 -2.17
C LYS A 13 -7.51 13.72 -1.29
N LYS A 14 -8.17 12.95 -0.43
CA LYS A 14 -7.53 11.94 0.40
C LYS A 14 -6.75 10.92 -0.43
N ARG A 15 -7.33 10.49 -1.56
CA ARG A 15 -6.68 9.55 -2.48
C ARG A 15 -5.38 10.11 -3.06
N ILE A 16 -5.37 11.38 -3.43
CA ILE A 16 -4.18 12.07 -3.95
C ILE A 16 -3.12 12.21 -2.86
N GLU A 17 -3.53 12.51 -1.63
CA GLU A 17 -2.62 12.61 -0.48
C GLU A 17 -1.93 11.28 -0.16
N GLU A 18 -2.68 10.17 -0.16
CA GLU A 18 -2.13 8.82 0.00
C GLU A 18 -1.11 8.46 -1.10
N LEU A 19 -1.42 8.81 -2.35
CA LEU A 19 -0.50 8.60 -3.48
C LEU A 19 0.77 9.43 -3.34
N LYS A 20 0.66 10.72 -3.01
CA LYS A 20 1.81 11.60 -2.79
C LYS A 20 2.69 11.09 -1.65
N GLY A 21 2.08 10.70 -0.53
CA GLY A 21 2.80 10.13 0.61
C GLY A 21 3.59 8.88 0.23
N PHE A 22 3.00 7.98 -0.56
CA PHE A 22 3.70 6.81 -1.08
C PHE A 22 4.87 7.18 -1.99
N TYR A 23 4.66 8.05 -2.98
CA TYR A 23 5.72 8.41 -3.92
C TYR A 23 6.90 9.11 -3.24
N ILE A 24 6.64 9.97 -2.25
CA ILE A 24 7.69 10.61 -1.46
C ILE A 24 8.48 9.55 -0.69
N HIS A 25 7.79 8.66 0.03
CA HIS A 25 8.45 7.59 0.79
C HIS A 25 9.28 6.67 -0.12
N PHE A 26 8.73 6.29 -1.28
CA PHE A 26 9.41 5.46 -2.27
C PHE A 26 10.63 6.16 -2.88
N ALA A 27 10.52 7.45 -3.23
CA ALA A 27 11.64 8.22 -3.76
C ALA A 27 12.78 8.32 -2.74
N ILE A 28 12.47 8.62 -1.48
CA ILE A 28 13.46 8.64 -0.38
C ILE A 28 14.12 7.28 -0.24
N TYR A 29 13.34 6.20 -0.24
CA TYR A 29 13.86 4.84 -0.17
C TYR A 29 14.87 4.55 -1.29
N ILE A 30 14.56 4.91 -2.54
CA ILE A 30 15.47 4.72 -3.68
C ILE A 30 16.72 5.58 -3.52
N ILE A 31 16.58 6.88 -3.23
CA ILE A 31 17.71 7.81 -3.12
C ILE A 31 18.71 7.34 -2.05
N ILE A 32 18.21 7.01 -0.86
CA ILE A 32 19.06 6.58 0.27
C ILE A 32 19.73 5.24 -0.02
N ASN A 33 19.00 4.25 -0.55
CA ASN A 33 19.61 2.95 -0.86
C ASN A 33 20.64 3.03 -1.98
N VAL A 34 20.38 3.83 -3.03
CA VAL A 34 21.37 4.07 -4.09
C VAL A 34 22.60 4.75 -3.51
N PHE A 35 22.43 5.78 -2.67
CA PHE A 35 23.56 6.45 -2.01
C PHE A 35 24.40 5.47 -1.18
N ILE A 36 23.76 4.62 -0.38
CA ILE A 36 24.44 3.60 0.43
C ILE A 36 25.19 2.60 -0.45
N LEU A 37 24.54 2.04 -1.48
CA LEU A 37 25.14 1.04 -2.35
C LEU A 37 26.32 1.61 -3.15
N VAL A 38 26.21 2.83 -3.66
CA VAL A 38 27.32 3.51 -4.34
C VAL A 38 28.48 3.74 -3.38
N ASN A 39 28.21 4.17 -2.14
CA ASN A 39 29.26 4.37 -1.15
C ASN A 39 29.99 3.05 -0.81
N ILE A 40 29.24 1.95 -0.66
CA ILE A 40 29.82 0.62 -0.43
C ILE A 40 30.66 0.21 -1.65
N TYR A 41 30.11 0.32 -2.86
CA TYR A 41 30.81 -0.05 -4.09
C TYR A 41 32.15 0.67 -4.26
N LEU A 42 32.22 1.95 -3.88
CA LEU A 42 33.46 2.72 -3.94
C LEU A 42 34.44 2.43 -2.78
N SER A 43 33.96 1.82 -1.69
CA SER A 43 34.75 1.64 -0.46
C SER A 43 35.18 0.20 -0.20
N THR A 44 34.75 -0.77 -1.00
CA THR A 44 35.14 -2.18 -0.83
C THR A 44 35.31 -2.91 -2.15
N ASP A 45 36.30 -3.80 -2.21
CA ASP A 45 36.48 -4.75 -3.33
C ASP A 45 35.47 -5.90 -3.31
N ASN A 46 34.72 -6.07 -2.21
CA ASN A 46 33.76 -7.16 -2.03
C ASN A 46 32.33 -6.64 -1.87
N PHE A 47 31.82 -6.01 -2.91
CA PHE A 47 30.48 -5.42 -2.97
C PHE A 47 29.35 -6.44 -2.75
N TRP A 48 29.54 -7.69 -3.15
CA TRP A 48 28.47 -8.70 -3.19
C TRP A 48 28.18 -9.39 -1.85
N LYS A 49 28.71 -8.90 -0.73
CA LYS A 49 28.36 -9.44 0.59
C LYS A 49 26.89 -9.17 0.91
N TRP A 50 26.17 -10.23 1.30
CA TRP A 50 24.74 -10.17 1.65
C TRP A 50 24.38 -9.05 2.64
N GLY A 51 25.25 -8.79 3.63
CA GLY A 51 25.05 -7.75 4.64
C GLY A 51 24.83 -6.34 4.06
N HIS A 52 25.38 -6.04 2.88
CA HIS A 52 25.22 -4.74 2.22
C HIS A 52 23.79 -4.50 1.70
N PHE A 53 23.00 -5.55 1.51
CA PHE A 53 21.64 -5.49 1.00
C PHE A 53 20.57 -5.54 2.11
N VAL A 54 20.97 -5.70 3.38
CA VAL A 54 20.06 -5.76 4.52
C VAL A 54 19.21 -4.48 4.68
N PRO A 55 19.77 -3.25 4.55
CA PRO A 55 18.94 -2.03 4.63
C PRO A 55 17.86 -1.98 3.54
N LEU A 56 18.21 -2.40 2.32
CA LEU A 56 17.30 -2.46 1.18
C LEU A 56 16.16 -3.44 1.46
N ALA A 57 16.47 -4.66 1.90
CA ALA A 57 15.46 -5.66 2.23
C ALA A 57 14.55 -5.23 3.40
N GLY A 58 15.15 -4.71 4.49
CA GLY A 58 14.40 -4.31 5.68
C GLY A 58 13.41 -3.17 5.41
N TRP A 59 13.87 -2.08 4.78
CA TRP A 59 13.00 -0.96 4.46
C TRP A 59 12.05 -1.26 3.29
N GLY A 60 12.47 -2.13 2.36
CA GLY A 60 11.66 -2.57 1.23
C GLY A 60 10.35 -3.22 1.67
N ILE A 61 10.34 -3.94 2.79
CA ILE A 61 9.12 -4.49 3.38
C ILE A 61 8.13 -3.36 3.76
N GLY A 62 8.60 -2.31 4.45
CA GLY A 62 7.77 -1.17 4.83
C GLY A 62 7.21 -0.41 3.62
N VAL A 63 8.03 -0.24 2.58
CA VAL A 63 7.60 0.33 1.30
C VAL A 63 6.53 -0.53 0.64
N ALA A 64 6.67 -1.87 0.64
CA ALA A 64 5.70 -2.79 0.05
C ALA A 64 4.35 -2.76 0.80
N PHE A 65 4.35 -2.64 2.13
CA PHE A 65 3.14 -2.44 2.91
C PHE A 65 2.48 -1.08 2.63
N HIS A 66 3.26 -0.01 2.53
CA HIS A 66 2.73 1.30 2.13
C HIS A 66 2.13 1.24 0.72
N ALA A 67 2.80 0.59 -0.23
CA ALA A 67 2.27 0.38 -1.59
C ALA A 67 0.95 -0.39 -1.57
N SER A 68 0.88 -1.50 -0.82
CA SER A 68 -0.35 -2.29 -0.68
C SER A 68 -1.53 -1.45 -0.18
N LYS A 69 -1.31 -0.70 0.91
CA LYS A 69 -2.31 0.22 1.46
C LYS A 69 -2.70 1.30 0.45
N THR A 70 -1.71 1.92 -0.19
CA THR A 70 -1.96 3.03 -1.12
C THR A 70 -2.59 2.56 -2.42
N PHE A 71 -2.32 1.37 -2.95
CA PHE A 71 -2.93 0.92 -4.21
C PHE A 71 -4.18 0.06 -4.00
N GLY A 72 -4.56 -0.21 -2.74
CA GLY A 72 -5.69 -1.09 -2.44
C GLY A 72 -5.43 -2.52 -2.91
N PHE A 73 -4.15 -2.90 -3.04
CA PHE A 73 -3.76 -4.28 -3.24
C PHE A 73 -3.54 -4.87 -1.86
N ASN A 74 -4.42 -5.76 -1.42
CA ASN A 74 -4.23 -6.49 -0.19
C ASN A 74 -3.36 -7.74 -0.51
N PRO A 75 -2.08 -7.77 -0.10
CA PRO A 75 -1.15 -8.83 -0.49
C PRO A 75 -1.54 -10.19 0.11
N LEU A 76 -2.43 -10.17 1.10
CA LEU A 76 -2.96 -11.36 1.76
C LEU A 76 -4.31 -11.81 1.19
N PHE A 77 -5.12 -10.90 0.65
CA PHE A 77 -6.49 -11.19 0.23
C PHE A 77 -6.81 -10.53 -1.13
N GLY A 78 -6.94 -11.32 -2.19
CA GLY A 78 -7.24 -10.77 -3.53
C GLY A 78 -8.67 -10.23 -3.67
N LYS A 79 -8.94 -9.43 -4.71
CA LYS A 79 -10.27 -8.87 -5.03
C LYS A 79 -11.42 -9.88 -4.96
N LYS A 80 -11.20 -11.12 -5.42
CA LYS A 80 -12.21 -12.20 -5.35
C LYS A 80 -12.62 -12.54 -3.92
N TRP A 81 -11.71 -12.45 -2.95
CA TRP A 81 -12.04 -12.67 -1.55
C TRP A 81 -12.89 -11.53 -0.99
N GLU A 82 -12.51 -10.28 -1.28
CA GLU A 82 -13.27 -9.10 -0.85
C GLU A 82 -14.70 -9.12 -1.42
N GLU A 83 -14.83 -9.44 -2.70
CA GLU A 83 -16.12 -9.52 -3.40
C GLU A 83 -17.03 -10.60 -2.78
N ARG A 84 -16.47 -11.76 -2.40
CA ARG A 84 -17.21 -12.79 -1.66
C ARG A 84 -17.66 -12.32 -0.28
N GLN A 85 -16.84 -11.58 0.45
CA GLN A 85 -17.23 -11.07 1.77
C GLN A 85 -18.35 -10.04 1.66
N ILE A 86 -18.26 -9.14 0.68
CA ILE A 86 -19.33 -8.16 0.42
C ILE A 86 -20.65 -8.86 0.10
N GLN A 87 -20.63 -9.85 -0.79
CA GLN A 87 -21.84 -10.62 -1.11
C GLN A 87 -22.41 -11.35 0.11
N LYS A 88 -21.54 -11.94 0.94
CA LYS A 88 -21.95 -12.61 2.17
C LYS A 88 -22.70 -11.66 3.11
N TYR A 89 -22.17 -10.46 3.36
CA TYR A 89 -22.85 -9.47 4.22
C TYR A 89 -24.18 -8.99 3.62
N ILE A 90 -24.26 -8.76 2.31
CA ILE A 90 -25.52 -8.40 1.64
C ILE A 90 -26.57 -9.51 1.80
N GLU A 91 -26.16 -10.77 1.71
CA GLU A 91 -27.07 -11.90 1.86
C GLU A 91 -27.51 -12.13 3.31
N GLU A 92 -26.62 -11.90 4.28
CA GLU A 92 -26.94 -11.90 5.71
C GLU A 92 -27.95 -10.79 6.05
N ASP A 93 -27.73 -9.55 5.57
CA ASP A 93 -28.66 -8.43 5.77
C ASP A 93 -30.05 -8.72 5.18
N LYS A 94 -30.11 -9.31 3.97
CA LYS A 94 -31.39 -9.72 3.36
C LYS A 94 -32.14 -10.75 4.20
N LYS A 95 -31.44 -11.78 4.70
CA LYS A 95 -32.03 -12.82 5.54
C LYS A 95 -32.56 -12.25 6.86
N GLU A 96 -31.83 -11.32 7.48
CA GLU A 96 -32.31 -10.62 8.67
C GLU A 96 -33.56 -9.79 8.36
N MET A 97 -33.59 -9.04 7.26
CA MET A 97 -34.79 -8.27 6.86
C MET A 97 -36.02 -9.15 6.61
N ASP A 98 -35.84 -10.31 5.96
CA ASP A 98 -36.95 -11.24 5.68
C ASP A 98 -37.49 -11.92 6.95
N LYS A 99 -36.69 -12.02 8.01
CA LYS A 99 -37.10 -12.57 9.31
C LYS A 99 -38.08 -11.67 10.08
N TYR A 100 -38.07 -10.37 9.80
CA TYR A 100 -38.96 -9.38 10.43
C TYR A 100 -40.18 -9.03 9.56
N LYS A 101 -40.40 -9.77 8.49
CA LYS A 101 -41.46 -9.56 7.51
C LYS A 101 -42.51 -10.67 7.60
#